data_AF-A0A8T0YSF8-F1
#
_entry.id   AF-A0A8T0YSF8-F1
#
_cell.length_a   1.000
_cell.length_b   1.000
_cell.length_c   1.000
_cell.angle_alpha   90.00
_cell.angle_beta   90.00
_cell.angle_gamma   90.00
#
_symmetry.space_group_name_H-M   'P 1'
#
loop_
_entity.id
_entity.type
_entity.pdbx_description
1 polymer ?
#
loop_
_entity_poly.entity_id
_entity_poly.type
_entity_poly.pdbx_seq_one_letter_code
_entity_poly.pdbx_strand_id
1 'polypeptide(L)'
;MKLFIAEGFVLEPSAGAFRERVLALGKQAEKEVLDFLRKRKITSRGFTAVRKRLHDLHVADALNDLIARHCKLLQAGAIQDPDRQDLLEPVAAAL
;
A
#
# COMPACT_ATOMS: atom_id res chain seq x y z
N MET A 1 -0.85 0.33 3.93
CA MET A 1 -1.18 1.60 3.25
C MET A 1 -0.44 1.73 1.91
N LYS A 2 0.85 1.40 1.84
CA LYS A 2 1.68 1.49 0.61
C LYS A 2 1.08 0.82 -0.65
N LEU A 3 0.29 -0.26 -0.49
CA LEU A 3 -0.50 -0.91 -1.56
C LEU A 3 -1.42 0.04 -2.35
N PHE A 4 -1.84 1.15 -1.75
CA PHE A 4 -2.78 2.11 -2.35
C PHE A 4 -2.09 3.23 -3.14
N ILE A 5 -0.75 3.19 -3.24
CA ILE A 5 0.00 4.10 -4.11
C ILE A 5 0.06 3.46 -5.50
N ALA A 6 -0.61 4.07 -6.48
CA ALA A 6 -0.80 3.48 -7.81
C ALA A 6 0.47 3.47 -8.68
N GLU A 7 1.28 4.53 -8.59
CA GLU A 7 2.42 4.78 -9.48
C GLU A 7 3.77 4.29 -8.91
N GLY A 8 3.77 3.65 -7.74
CA GLY A 8 4.99 3.40 -6.99
C GLY A 8 5.54 4.66 -6.32
N PHE A 9 6.71 4.55 -5.68
CA PHE A 9 7.34 5.65 -4.97
C PHE A 9 8.81 5.35 -4.70
N VAL A 10 9.63 6.40 -4.64
CA VAL A 10 11.02 6.30 -4.20
C VAL A 10 11.16 7.10 -2.91
N LEU A 11 11.84 6.58 -1.91
CA LEU A 11 12.10 7.28 -0.67
C LEU A 11 13.60 7.21 -0.39
N GLU A 12 14.27 8.35 -0.50
CA GLU A 12 15.72 8.47 -0.30
C GLU A 12 15.95 9.16 1.06
N PRO A 13 16.41 8.43 2.10
CA PRO A 13 16.61 8.99 3.43
C PRO A 13 17.59 10.17 3.48
N SER A 14 18.57 10.20 2.56
CA SER A 14 19.55 11.28 2.48
C SER A 14 19.00 12.57 1.85
N ALA A 15 17.83 12.52 1.22
CA ALA A 15 17.24 13.69 0.59
C ALA A 15 16.68 14.68 1.64
N GLY A 16 17.00 15.96 1.50
CA GLY A 16 16.47 17.01 2.40
C GLY A 16 14.94 17.07 2.45
N ALA A 17 14.26 16.66 1.38
CA ALA A 17 12.80 16.60 1.28
C ALA A 17 12.19 15.25 1.73
N PHE A 18 12.97 14.34 2.33
CA PHE A 18 12.51 12.98 2.70
C PHE A 18 11.23 13.02 3.54
N ARG A 19 11.23 13.82 4.62
CA ARG A 19 10.08 13.93 5.54
C ARG A 19 8.81 14.43 4.84
N GLU A 20 8.95 15.43 3.98
CA GLU A 20 7.84 16.01 3.22
C GLU A 20 7.27 14.99 2.24
N ARG A 21 8.14 14.23 1.57
CA ARG A 21 7.75 13.18 0.64
C ARG A 21 7.04 12.02 1.34
N VAL A 22 7.56 11.56 2.48
CA VAL A 22 6.91 10.54 3.33
C VAL A 22 5.51 11.01 3.73
N LEU A 23 5.38 12.26 4.19
CA LEU A 23 4.09 12.82 4.59
C LEU A 23 3.10 12.93 3.42
N ALA A 24 3.56 13.39 2.25
CA ALA A 24 2.73 13.51 1.06
C ALA A 24 2.22 12.13 0.59
N LEU A 25 3.10 11.13 0.54
CA LEU A 25 2.74 9.75 0.20
C LEU A 25 1.77 9.16 1.21
N GLY A 26 1.98 9.41 2.51
CA GLY A 26 1.08 8.99 3.57
C GLY A 26 -0.34 9.55 3.39
N LYS A 27 -0.46 10.85 3.14
CA LYS A 27 -1.75 11.52 2.89
C LYS A 27 -2.44 10.98 1.62
N GLN A 28 -1.68 10.76 0.56
CA GLN A 28 -2.20 10.16 -0.67
C GLN A 28 -2.73 8.75 -0.41
N ALA A 29 -1.93 7.89 0.23
CA ALA A 29 -2.33 6.52 0.54
C ALA A 29 -3.57 6.47 1.45
N GLU A 30 -3.66 7.33 2.45
CA GLU A 30 -4.84 7.43 3.32
C GLU A 30 -6.09 7.80 2.53
N LYS A 31 -6.01 8.83 1.68
CA LYS A 31 -7.12 9.25 0.81
C LYS A 31 -7.62 8.08 -0.04
N GLU A 32 -6.71 7.41 -0.74
CA GLU A 32 -7.04 6.29 -1.64
C GLU A 32 -7.67 5.11 -0.89
N VAL A 33 -7.22 4.80 0.33
CA VAL A 33 -7.85 3.78 1.18
C VAL A 33 -9.28 4.16 1.53
N LEU A 34 -9.51 5.39 1.98
CA LEU A 34 -10.84 5.85 2.37
C LEU A 34 -11.79 5.86 1.17
N ASP A 35 -11.30 6.25 -0.02
CA ASP A 35 -12.08 6.19 -1.25
C ASP A 35 -12.37 4.74 -1.68
N PHE A 36 -11.41 3.83 -1.54
CA PHE A 36 -11.59 2.40 -1.80
C PHE A 36 -12.65 1.75 -0.89
N LEU A 37 -12.64 2.11 0.40
CA LEU A 37 -13.65 1.67 1.36
C LEU A 37 -15.02 2.29 1.06
N ARG A 38 -15.07 3.58 0.72
CA ARG A 38 -16.32 4.28 0.38
C ARG A 38 -17.01 3.65 -0.83
N LYS A 39 -16.24 3.27 -1.87
CA LYS A 39 -16.75 2.54 -3.06
C LYS A 39 -17.42 1.21 -2.69
N ARG A 40 -17.08 0.63 -1.53
CA ARG A 40 -17.66 -0.59 -0.96
C ARG A 40 -18.70 -0.32 0.12
N LYS A 41 -19.18 0.91 0.25
CA LYS A 41 -20.14 1.36 1.27
C LYS A 41 -19.64 1.17 2.71
N ILE A 42 -18.33 1.13 2.91
CA ILE A 42 -17.69 1.08 4.23
C ILE A 42 -17.34 2.51 4.65
N THR A 43 -17.95 3.01 5.72
CA THR A 43 -17.79 4.40 6.21
C THR A 43 -16.76 4.54 7.34
N SER A 44 -15.99 3.49 7.60
CA SER A 44 -15.00 3.46 8.69
C SER A 44 -13.89 4.48 8.48
N ARG A 45 -13.56 5.26 9.52
CA ARG A 45 -12.54 6.32 9.47
C ARG A 45 -11.43 6.19 10.51
N GLY A 46 -11.66 5.50 11.63
CA GLY A 46 -10.64 5.32 12.65
C GLY A 46 -9.60 4.29 12.21
N PHE A 47 -8.32 4.55 12.49
CA PHE A 47 -7.19 3.69 12.08
C PHE A 47 -7.42 2.20 12.38
N THR A 48 -7.80 1.86 13.62
CA THR A 48 -8.06 0.47 14.04
C THR A 48 -9.18 -0.18 13.23
N ALA A 49 -10.24 0.58 12.98
CA ALA A 49 -11.40 0.09 12.26
C ALA A 49 -11.10 -0.04 10.76
N VAL A 50 -10.38 0.90 10.16
CA VAL A 50 -9.85 0.81 8.78
C VAL A 50 -8.94 -0.41 8.63
N ARG A 51 -8.01 -0.63 9.57
CA ARG A 51 -7.12 -1.80 9.56
C ARG A 51 -7.90 -3.10 9.61
N LYS A 52 -8.91 -3.21 10.48
CA LYS A 52 -9.79 -4.37 10.56
C LYS A 52 -10.51 -4.62 9.23
N ARG A 53 -11.08 -3.57 8.62
CA ARG A 53 -11.78 -3.70 7.33
C ARG A 53 -10.84 -4.11 6.20
N LEU A 54 -9.62 -3.58 6.16
CA LEU A 54 -8.62 -4.02 5.18
C LEU A 54 -8.21 -5.47 5.38
N HIS A 55 -8.09 -5.94 6.63
CA HIS A 55 -7.84 -7.34 6.92
C HIS A 55 -8.98 -8.23 6.43
N ASP A 56 -10.24 -7.89 6.74
CA ASP A 56 -11.41 -8.64 6.27
C ASP A 56 -11.44 -8.72 4.73
N LEU A 57 -11.09 -7.63 4.04
CA LEU A 57 -11.02 -7.57 2.58
C LEU A 57 -9.85 -8.36 2.00
N HIS A 58 -8.73 -8.48 2.72
CA HIS A 58 -7.61 -9.32 2.31
C HIS A 58 -7.99 -10.80 2.37
N VAL A 59 -8.62 -11.24 3.47
CA VAL A 59 -9.10 -12.63 3.63
C VAL A 59 -10.15 -12.98 2.59
N ALA A 60 -10.93 -12.01 2.13
CA ALA A 60 -11.91 -12.17 1.06
C ALA A 60 -11.34 -11.96 -0.35
N ASP A 61 -10.02 -11.97 -0.53
CA ASP A 61 -9.31 -11.78 -1.81
C ASP A 61 -9.58 -10.45 -2.54
N ALA A 62 -10.30 -9.52 -1.91
CA ALA A 62 -10.73 -8.25 -2.50
C ALA A 62 -9.59 -7.22 -2.65
N LEU A 63 -8.36 -7.56 -2.22
CA LEU A 63 -7.16 -6.76 -2.39
C LEU A 63 -6.19 -7.34 -3.44
N ASN A 64 -6.48 -8.49 -4.04
CA ASN A 64 -5.52 -9.22 -4.88
C ASN A 64 -5.01 -8.41 -6.08
N ASP A 65 -5.87 -7.63 -6.74
CA ASP A 65 -5.44 -6.74 -7.83
C ASP A 65 -4.48 -5.64 -7.35
N LEU A 66 -4.70 -5.11 -6.15
CA LEU A 66 -3.81 -4.10 -5.56
C LEU A 66 -2.45 -4.72 -5.20
N ILE A 67 -2.47 -5.94 -4.65
CA ILE A 67 -1.27 -6.71 -4.32
C ILE A 67 -0.49 -7.03 -5.59
N ALA A 68 -1.14 -7.57 -6.62
CA ALA A 68 -0.52 -7.89 -7.90
C ALA A 68 0.11 -6.66 -8.57
N ARG A 69 -0.59 -5.51 -8.58
CA ARG A 69 -0.03 -4.25 -9.08
C ARG A 69 1.20 -3.83 -8.27
N HIS A 70 1.12 -3.89 -6.95
CA HIS A 70 2.23 -3.54 -6.08
C HIS A 70 3.45 -4.43 -6.33
N CYS A 71 3.26 -5.75 -6.46
CA CYS A 71 4.33 -6.68 -6.81
C CYS A 71 4.98 -6.35 -8.15
N LYS A 72 4.20 -5.99 -9.18
CA LYS A 72 4.75 -5.55 -10.48
C LYS A 72 5.59 -4.28 -10.35
N LEU A 73 5.16 -3.31 -9.55
CA LEU A 73 5.92 -2.07 -9.30
C LEU A 73 7.24 -2.36 -8.56
N LEU A 74 7.23 -3.28 -7.61
CA LEU A 74 8.45 -3.73 -6.93
C LEU A 74 9.42 -4.38 -7.92
N GLN A 75 8.93 -5.30 -8.76
CA GLN A 75 9.73 -5.99 -9.78
C GLN A 75 10.31 -5.03 -10.82
N ALA A 76 9.56 -3.98 -11.17
CA ALA A 76 10.01 -2.94 -12.10
C ALA A 76 10.99 -1.92 -11.47
N GLY A 77 11.30 -2.04 -10.17
CA GLY A 77 12.14 -1.07 -9.46
C GLY A 77 11.49 0.30 -9.25
N ALA A 78 10.18 0.42 -9.51
CA ALA A 78 9.41 1.65 -9.32
C ALA A 78 9.11 1.94 -7.84
N ILE A 79 9.43 1.01 -6.95
CA ILE A 79 9.32 1.20 -5.49
C ILE A 79 10.69 1.02 -4.84
N GLN A 80 11.17 2.10 -4.21
CA GLN A 80 12.32 2.08 -3.31
C GLN A 80 11.88 2.61 -1.95
N ASP A 81 11.96 1.74 -0.96
CA ASP A 81 11.38 1.96 0.35
C ASP A 81 12.41 1.57 1.42
N PRO A 82 13.02 2.55 2.11
CA PRO A 82 14.11 2.29 3.05
C PRO A 82 13.64 1.57 4.32
N ASP A 83 12.33 1.65 4.63
CA ASP A 83 11.70 0.92 5.73
C ASP A 83 11.22 -0.48 5.31
N ARG A 84 11.51 -0.91 4.07
CA ARG A 84 11.18 -2.25 3.62
C ARG A 84 12.10 -3.24 4.33
N GLN A 85 11.58 -3.85 5.38
CA GLN A 85 12.08 -5.11 5.91
C GLN A 85 11.70 -6.17 4.87
N ASP A 86 12.63 -6.55 3.99
CA ASP A 86 12.36 -7.55 2.96
C ASP A 86 11.88 -8.86 3.60
N LEU A 87 10.62 -9.22 3.34
CA LEU A 87 10.01 -10.54 3.52
C LEU A 87 8.60 -10.54 2.91
N LEU A 88 8.50 -10.08 1.66
CA LEU A 88 7.47 -10.65 0.78
C LEU A 88 8.23 -11.58 -0.16
N GLU A 89 8.60 -12.74 0.39
CA GLU A 89 8.94 -13.88 -0.45
C GLU A 89 7.86 -13.99 -1.52
N PRO A 90 8.22 -14.18 -2.80
CA PRO A 90 7.22 -14.48 -3.81
C PRO A 90 6.45 -15.69 -3.29
N VAL A 91 5.11 -15.61 -3.25
CA VAL A 91 4.29 -16.81 -3.20
C VAL A 91 4.66 -17.56 -4.47
N ALA A 92 5.59 -18.50 -4.31
CA ALA A 92 6.00 -19.42 -5.33
C ALA A 92 4.72 -20.03 -5.87
N ALA A 93 4.58 -19.95 -7.18
CA ALA A 93 3.79 -20.91 -7.92
C ALA A 93 4.22 -22.31 -7.44
N ALA A 94 3.36 -22.96 -6.67
CA ALA A 94 3.43 -24.37 -6.36
C ALA A 94 2.07 -24.94 -6.73
N LEU A 95 2.05 -25.47 -7.97
CA LEU A 95 1.29 -26.59 -8.50
C LEU A 95 -0.04 -26.97 -7.82
#